data_AF-A0A1I6NWC9-F1
#
_entry.id   AF-A0A1I6NWC9-F1
#
_cell.length_a   1.000
_cell.length_b   1.000
_cell.length_c   1.000
_cell.angle_alpha   90.00
_cell.angle_beta   90.00
_cell.angle_gamma   90.00
#
_symmetry.space_group_name_H-M   'P 1'
#
loop_
_entity.id
_entity.type
_entity.pdbx_description
1 polymer ?
#
loop_
_entity_poly.entity_id
_entity_poly.type
_entity_poly.pdbx_seq_one_letter_code
_entity_poly.pdbx_strand_id
1 'polypeptide(L)'
;MPLQLKGDVIYNEIPSSKDKALKINLNKFIYGTFSEIGAGQETVRHFFRAGGASGTIAKAMSAYDKDFSDSIYGIEEDGRYVTEIRLKKMLSHEIELTEDRLNRKHHPGKIFFSYANTVTTIDFARKFKGHGWVGIKFQLDPLEEYNEIILHIRFKETDAKLQQETLGILGVNLIYGAYYLNDKPKELLKSLYDNLHKVQIEIDMINFSGPRFSYVDNRLMSLLLVKNGMTNAVMFGPDGNNLLPAQQLYKANILALRGSFRPVTKVNMDMFNSAEKLFLKESRVEKDNTKIIFEITLTNLSAEGEIDERDFLERAELLCSLHQNVMITNFQEYYKLVEYFSEFTKARIGLAMGVSSFVQIFDEKYYRNLSGGILEAFGKLFFKDLKVYLYPLKDQRTGEIRTSENLKVHPRMKELYKFFKYNGRVVDIKDYNPEILDVFSKTVLEMIAKGEHGWEEMLPKGIAEIIIEERLFGYSRRKFAKLK
;
A
#
# COMPACT_ATOMS: atom_id res chain seq x y z
N MET A 1 15.41 -40.66 6.47
CA MET A 1 14.25 -40.24 5.65
C MET A 1 13.18 -41.30 5.80
N PRO A 2 11.90 -40.92 6.00
CA PRO A 2 10.80 -41.87 6.01
C PRO A 2 10.69 -42.59 4.65
N LEU A 3 10.15 -43.81 4.66
CA LEU A 3 9.83 -44.56 3.44
C LEU A 3 8.73 -43.82 2.67
N GLN A 4 8.99 -43.49 1.40
CA GLN A 4 8.00 -42.91 0.50
C GLN A 4 7.12 -44.04 -0.07
N LEU A 5 5.81 -43.96 0.16
CA LEU A 5 4.84 -44.94 -0.28
C LEU A 5 4.29 -44.60 -1.66
N LYS A 6 3.79 -45.62 -2.36
CA LYS A 6 3.11 -45.44 -3.65
C LYS A 6 1.84 -44.62 -3.44
N GLY A 7 1.77 -43.46 -4.09
CA GLY A 7 0.65 -42.51 -3.95
C GLY A 7 0.98 -41.28 -3.10
N ASP A 8 2.16 -41.22 -2.49
CA ASP A 8 2.60 -40.03 -1.76
C ASP A 8 2.76 -38.84 -2.70
N VAL A 9 2.09 -37.75 -2.37
CA VAL A 9 2.24 -36.47 -3.04
C VAL A 9 3.41 -35.75 -2.41
N ILE A 10 4.45 -35.50 -3.20
CA ILE A 10 5.56 -34.63 -2.79
C ILE A 10 5.01 -33.20 -2.72
N TYR A 11 4.97 -32.62 -1.52
CA TYR A 11 4.66 -31.21 -1.31
C TYR A 11 5.87 -30.50 -0.72
N ASN A 12 6.03 -29.22 -1.04
CA ASN A 12 7.06 -28.39 -0.40
C ASN A 12 6.60 -28.08 1.03
N GLU A 13 7.33 -28.63 2.00
CA GLU A 13 7.01 -28.44 3.41
C GLU A 13 7.42 -27.03 3.85
N ILE A 14 6.43 -26.22 4.22
CA ILE A 14 6.66 -24.90 4.83
C ILE A 14 7.14 -25.15 6.26
N PRO A 15 8.32 -24.64 6.69
CA PRO A 15 8.79 -24.85 8.05
C PRO A 15 7.78 -24.35 9.08
N SER A 16 7.52 -25.15 10.12
CA SER A 16 6.66 -24.73 11.21
C SER A 16 7.26 -23.54 11.96
N SER A 17 6.44 -22.75 12.65
CA SER A 17 6.94 -21.65 13.50
C SER A 17 7.92 -22.15 14.56
N LYS A 18 7.73 -23.39 15.06
CA LYS A 18 8.67 -24.02 15.98
C LYS A 18 10.03 -24.28 15.34
N ASP A 19 10.06 -24.81 14.12
CA ASP A 19 11.32 -25.12 13.42
C ASP A 19 12.07 -23.84 13.01
N LYS A 20 11.33 -22.81 12.58
CA LYS A 20 11.90 -21.48 12.30
C LYS A 20 12.55 -20.89 13.55
N ALA A 21 11.84 -20.87 14.67
CA ALA A 21 12.36 -20.37 15.95
C ALA A 21 13.55 -21.21 16.45
N LEU A 22 13.47 -22.54 16.34
CA LEU A 22 14.57 -23.44 16.72
C LEU A 22 15.82 -23.19 15.87
N LYS A 23 15.67 -23.01 14.55
CA LYS A 23 16.82 -22.73 13.66
C LYS A 23 17.53 -21.43 14.04
N ILE A 24 16.78 -20.40 14.41
CA ILE A 24 17.36 -19.15 14.92
C ILE A 24 18.05 -19.42 16.27
N ASN A 25 17.38 -20.12 17.19
CA ASN A 25 17.93 -20.44 18.52
C ASN A 25 19.26 -21.23 18.48
N LEU A 26 19.41 -22.11 17.50
CA LEU A 26 20.61 -22.94 17.34
C LEU A 26 21.77 -22.18 16.68
N ASN A 27 21.53 -21.00 16.12
CA ASN A 27 22.60 -20.16 15.60
C ASN A 27 23.40 -19.57 16.77
N LYS A 28 24.69 -19.91 16.86
CA LYS A 28 25.56 -19.47 17.95
C LYS A 28 25.85 -17.97 17.96
N PHE A 29 25.60 -17.27 16.87
CA PHE A 29 25.96 -15.87 16.69
C PHE A 29 24.76 -14.93 16.81
N ILE A 30 23.55 -15.36 16.45
CA ILE A 30 22.34 -14.55 16.60
C ILE A 30 22.06 -14.35 18.09
N TYR A 31 21.94 -13.10 18.53
CA TYR A 31 21.67 -12.77 19.92
C TYR A 31 20.93 -11.44 20.03
N GLY A 32 19.90 -11.33 20.86
CA GLY A 32 19.12 -10.10 20.84
C GLY A 32 17.97 -10.05 21.83
N THR A 33 17.13 -9.04 21.65
CA THR A 33 16.07 -8.68 22.60
C THR A 33 14.68 -8.76 21.97
N PHE A 34 13.68 -8.93 22.82
CA PHE A 34 12.26 -8.88 22.48
C PHE A 34 11.57 -7.85 23.37
N SER A 35 10.94 -6.84 22.76
CA SER A 35 10.16 -5.81 23.45
C SER A 35 8.73 -5.78 22.91
N GLU A 36 7.81 -6.46 23.60
CA GLU A 36 6.44 -6.66 23.12
C GLU A 36 5.43 -5.91 23.99
N ILE A 37 4.65 -5.00 23.38
CA ILE A 37 3.70 -4.14 24.11
C ILE A 37 2.29 -4.26 23.53
N GLY A 38 1.32 -4.44 24.44
CA GLY A 38 -0.12 -4.30 24.20
C GLY A 38 -0.85 -5.57 23.75
N ALA A 39 -0.16 -6.51 23.09
CA ALA A 39 -0.76 -7.75 22.58
C ALA A 39 -0.05 -9.03 23.06
N GLY A 40 0.39 -9.05 24.31
CA GLY A 40 1.07 -10.18 24.94
C GLY A 40 2.55 -10.28 24.54
N GLN A 41 3.21 -11.32 25.05
CA GLN A 41 4.59 -11.69 24.70
C GLN A 41 4.57 -13.01 23.94
N GLU A 42 3.95 -13.02 22.77
CA GLU A 42 3.70 -14.25 22.04
C GLU A 42 4.83 -14.61 21.07
N THR A 43 5.55 -13.62 20.53
CA THR A 43 6.68 -13.91 19.64
C THR A 43 7.80 -14.58 20.42
N VAL A 44 8.25 -13.97 21.52
CA VAL A 44 9.34 -14.52 22.34
C VAL A 44 8.97 -15.89 22.94
N ARG A 45 7.68 -16.12 23.22
CA ARG A 45 7.18 -17.39 23.72
C ARG A 45 7.42 -18.55 22.75
N HIS A 46 7.37 -18.32 21.43
CA HIS A 46 7.76 -19.35 20.45
C HIS A 46 9.23 -19.73 20.59
N PHE A 47 10.12 -18.76 20.80
CA PHE A 47 11.56 -19.01 20.97
C PHE A 47 11.84 -19.75 22.28
N PHE A 48 11.18 -19.40 23.38
CA PHE A 48 11.31 -20.16 24.63
C PHE A 48 10.87 -21.62 24.48
N ARG A 49 9.76 -21.88 23.79
CA ARG A 49 9.20 -23.22 23.61
C ARG A 49 9.93 -24.07 22.58
N ALA A 50 10.62 -23.45 21.63
CA ALA A 50 11.40 -24.17 20.62
C ALA A 50 12.65 -24.86 21.21
N GLY A 51 13.21 -24.33 22.30
CA GLY A 51 14.46 -24.80 22.91
C GLY A 51 15.70 -24.11 22.34
N GLY A 52 16.81 -24.09 23.08
CA GLY A 52 18.06 -23.40 22.70
C GLY A 52 18.07 -21.87 22.93
N ALA A 53 17.00 -21.31 23.50
CA ALA A 53 16.80 -19.87 23.67
C ALA A 53 17.91 -19.15 24.47
N SER A 54 18.60 -19.83 25.39
CA SER A 54 19.68 -19.22 26.20
C SER A 54 20.84 -18.68 25.36
N GLY A 55 21.05 -19.24 24.15
CA GLY A 55 22.08 -18.78 23.22
C GLY A 55 21.66 -17.60 22.34
N THR A 56 20.38 -17.22 22.37
CA THR A 56 19.74 -16.26 21.43
C THR A 56 19.06 -15.09 22.14
N ILE A 57 18.44 -15.29 23.30
CA ILE A 57 17.65 -14.27 23.98
C ILE A 57 18.49 -13.61 25.08
N ALA A 58 18.83 -12.34 24.88
CA ALA A 58 19.49 -11.50 25.86
C ALA A 58 18.50 -10.92 26.88
N LYS A 59 17.34 -10.46 26.40
CA LYS A 59 16.28 -9.86 27.21
C LYS A 59 14.92 -10.06 26.54
N ALA A 60 13.90 -10.34 27.35
CA ALA A 60 12.51 -10.28 26.95
C ALA A 60 11.78 -9.32 27.89
N MET A 61 11.03 -8.36 27.36
CA MET A 61 10.35 -7.34 28.17
C MET A 61 8.97 -6.99 27.62
N SER A 62 8.11 -6.51 28.52
CA SER A 62 6.80 -5.97 28.20
C SER A 62 6.46 -4.85 29.18
N ALA A 63 6.04 -3.69 28.65
CA ALA A 63 5.64 -2.53 29.45
C ALA A 63 4.21 -2.12 29.06
N TYR A 64 3.23 -2.63 29.81
CA TYR A 64 1.80 -2.35 29.58
C TYR A 64 1.34 -1.01 30.16
N ASP A 65 1.93 -0.62 31.28
CA ASP A 65 1.64 0.67 31.89
C ASP A 65 2.28 1.80 31.07
N LYS A 66 1.51 2.88 30.85
CA LYS A 66 1.94 4.00 30.00
C LYS A 66 3.13 4.73 30.60
N ASP A 67 3.08 5.05 31.88
CA ASP A 67 4.14 5.80 32.56
C ASP A 67 5.43 4.98 32.61
N PHE A 68 5.30 3.67 32.86
CA PHE A 68 6.44 2.76 32.81
C PHE A 68 7.04 2.67 31.40
N SER A 69 6.19 2.55 30.37
CA SER A 69 6.62 2.50 28.97
C SER A 69 7.30 3.82 28.54
N ASP A 70 6.76 4.96 28.96
CA ASP A 70 7.31 6.30 28.67
C ASP A 70 8.62 6.57 29.41
N SER A 71 8.80 6.04 30.62
CA SER A 71 10.07 6.12 31.33
C SER A 71 11.21 5.38 30.62
N ILE A 72 10.89 4.38 29.79
CA ILE A 72 11.87 3.58 29.03
C ILE A 72 12.08 4.16 27.63
N TYR A 73 10.99 4.45 26.91
CA TYR A 73 11.04 4.77 25.49
C TYR A 73 10.74 6.26 25.17
N GLY A 74 10.47 7.06 26.19
CA GLY A 74 10.09 8.47 26.05
C GLY A 74 8.60 8.66 25.76
N ILE A 75 8.17 9.91 25.94
CA ILE A 75 6.78 10.34 25.73
C ILE A 75 6.55 10.61 24.22
N GLU A 76 5.38 10.25 23.72
CA GLU A 76 4.96 10.58 22.34
C GLU A 76 4.32 11.97 22.29
N GLU A 77 4.75 12.80 21.32
CA GLU A 77 4.29 14.19 21.18
C GLU A 77 2.77 14.32 20.97
N ASP A 78 2.17 13.35 20.29
CA ASP A 78 0.74 13.31 19.98
C ASP A 78 -0.09 12.43 20.96
N GLY A 79 0.56 11.88 21.99
CA GLY A 79 -0.04 10.99 22.98
C GLY A 79 -0.53 9.64 22.45
N ARG A 80 -0.23 9.28 21.19
CA ARG A 80 -0.61 7.99 20.59
C ARG A 80 0.50 6.97 20.81
N TYR A 81 0.14 5.81 21.35
CA TYR A 81 1.10 4.76 21.71
C TYR A 81 1.29 3.68 20.64
N VAL A 82 0.37 3.54 19.69
CA VAL A 82 0.45 2.55 18.60
C VAL A 82 0.93 3.27 17.34
N THR A 83 2.23 3.56 17.29
CA THR A 83 2.86 4.37 16.23
C THR A 83 4.17 3.77 15.75
N GLU A 84 4.51 4.03 14.49
CA GLU A 84 5.81 3.64 13.91
C GLU A 84 6.97 4.28 14.67
N ILE A 85 6.80 5.54 15.08
CA ILE A 85 7.81 6.29 15.83
C ILE A 85 8.15 5.57 17.13
N ARG A 86 7.14 5.16 17.90
CA ARG A 86 7.36 4.42 19.14
C ARG A 86 8.06 3.09 18.90
N LEU A 87 7.63 2.34 17.87
CA LEU A 87 8.30 1.10 17.47
C LEU A 87 9.79 1.34 17.19
N LYS A 88 10.13 2.38 16.41
CA LYS A 88 11.53 2.73 16.08
C LYS A 88 12.34 3.12 17.32
N LYS A 89 11.75 3.87 18.25
CA LYS A 89 12.37 4.20 19.56
C LYS A 89 12.66 2.94 20.35
N MET A 90 11.71 2.00 20.42
CA MET A 90 11.90 0.71 21.09
C MET A 90 13.03 -0.09 20.45
N LEU A 91 13.03 -0.23 19.12
CA LEU A 91 14.07 -0.96 18.40
C LEU A 91 15.47 -0.38 18.67
N SER A 92 15.60 0.94 18.61
CA SER A 92 16.89 1.63 18.78
C SER A 92 17.38 1.58 20.22
N HIS A 93 16.51 1.89 21.19
CA HIS A 93 16.85 1.82 22.61
C HIS A 93 17.35 0.44 23.03
N GLU A 94 16.71 -0.61 22.53
CA GLU A 94 17.07 -1.99 22.86
C GLU A 94 18.38 -2.45 22.22
N ILE A 95 18.70 -1.95 21.03
CA ILE A 95 20.00 -2.17 20.40
C ILE A 95 21.10 -1.45 21.17
N GLU A 96 20.93 -0.15 21.46
CA GLU A 96 21.90 0.65 22.21
C GLU A 96 22.20 0.00 23.57
N LEU A 97 21.15 -0.40 24.30
CA LEU A 97 21.31 -1.09 25.58
C LEU A 97 22.04 -2.42 25.46
N THR A 98 21.84 -3.15 24.36
CA THR A 98 22.53 -4.41 24.10
C THR A 98 24.01 -4.18 23.84
N GLU A 99 24.37 -3.18 23.03
CA GLU A 99 25.76 -2.83 22.75
C GLU A 99 26.49 -2.29 23.98
N ASP A 100 25.82 -1.49 24.81
CA ASP A 100 26.36 -0.97 26.07
C ASP A 100 26.69 -2.09 27.06
N ARG A 101 25.82 -3.10 27.15
CA ARG A 101 25.96 -4.19 28.14
C ARG A 101 26.82 -5.34 27.65
N LEU A 102 26.82 -5.64 26.35
CA LEU A 102 27.52 -6.78 25.77
C LEU A 102 28.77 -6.31 25.04
N ASN A 103 29.87 -6.21 25.79
CA ASN A 103 31.14 -5.78 25.23
C ASN A 103 31.61 -6.70 24.08
N ARG A 104 31.86 -6.11 22.91
CA ARG A 104 32.37 -6.80 21.71
C ARG A 104 33.68 -7.56 21.95
N LYS A 105 34.49 -7.20 22.97
CA LYS A 105 35.67 -7.99 23.38
C LYS A 105 35.33 -9.41 23.83
N HIS A 106 34.20 -9.58 24.51
CA HIS A 106 33.71 -10.89 24.96
C HIS A 106 32.78 -11.56 23.93
N HIS A 107 32.23 -10.76 23.01
CA HIS A 107 31.23 -11.20 22.02
C HIS A 107 31.59 -10.75 20.59
N PRO A 108 32.80 -11.05 20.07
CA PRO A 108 33.27 -10.45 18.81
C PRO A 108 32.48 -10.93 17.59
N GLY A 109 31.96 -12.16 17.62
CA GLY A 109 31.20 -12.75 16.51
C GLY A 109 29.68 -12.63 16.65
N LYS A 110 29.15 -12.01 17.73
CA LYS A 110 27.69 -11.93 17.91
C LYS A 110 27.10 -10.92 16.92
N ILE A 111 26.00 -11.31 16.29
CA ILE A 111 25.19 -10.43 15.45
C ILE A 111 23.92 -10.09 16.21
N PHE A 112 23.74 -8.81 16.51
CA PHE A 112 22.70 -8.38 17.40
C PHE A 112 21.37 -8.14 16.68
N PHE A 113 20.26 -8.39 17.37
CA PHE A 113 18.94 -7.91 16.97
C PHE A 113 18.12 -7.33 18.12
N SER A 114 17.17 -6.48 17.76
CA SER A 114 16.02 -6.11 18.58
C SER A 114 14.77 -6.41 17.78
N TYR A 115 13.86 -7.19 18.36
CA TYR A 115 12.50 -7.35 17.89
C TYR A 115 11.58 -6.52 18.78
N ALA A 116 10.67 -5.77 18.16
CA ALA A 116 9.68 -5.01 18.90
C ALA A 116 8.31 -5.03 18.22
N ASN A 117 7.27 -4.83 19.03
CA ASN A 117 5.93 -4.56 18.54
C ASN A 117 5.16 -3.63 19.49
N THR A 118 4.40 -2.71 18.89
CA THR A 118 3.42 -1.86 19.56
C THR A 118 2.06 -2.16 18.95
N VAL A 119 1.24 -2.97 19.62
CA VAL A 119 0.01 -3.52 19.04
C VAL A 119 -1.13 -3.41 20.03
N THR A 120 -2.31 -3.03 19.53
CA THR A 120 -3.57 -3.14 20.29
C THR A 120 -4.40 -4.28 19.74
N THR A 121 -4.92 -5.14 20.62
CA THR A 121 -5.94 -6.14 20.25
C THR A 121 -7.31 -5.48 20.10
N ILE A 122 -8.29 -6.24 19.61
CA ILE A 122 -9.69 -5.82 19.59
C ILE A 122 -10.14 -5.36 20.98
N ASP A 123 -10.87 -4.25 21.03
CA ASP A 123 -11.43 -3.73 22.28
C ASP A 123 -12.58 -4.61 22.77
N PHE A 124 -12.87 -4.58 24.07
CA PHE A 124 -13.95 -5.39 24.66
C PHE A 124 -15.32 -5.06 24.05
N ALA A 125 -15.54 -3.79 23.67
CA ALA A 125 -16.75 -3.34 22.99
C ALA A 125 -16.81 -3.70 21.49
N ARG A 126 -15.76 -4.34 20.95
CA ARG A 126 -15.61 -4.77 19.55
C ARG A 126 -15.89 -3.67 18.53
N LYS A 127 -15.62 -2.41 18.91
CA LYS A 127 -15.84 -1.24 18.09
C LYS A 127 -14.63 -0.92 17.21
N PHE A 128 -13.44 -1.30 17.66
CA PHE A 128 -12.18 -1.05 16.95
C PHE A 128 -11.44 -2.37 16.70
N LYS A 129 -11.13 -2.63 15.43
CA LYS A 129 -10.28 -3.77 15.07
C LYS A 129 -8.87 -3.54 15.61
N GLY A 130 -8.26 -4.60 16.11
CA GLY A 130 -6.87 -4.54 16.55
C GLY A 130 -5.93 -4.24 15.37
N HIS A 131 -4.86 -3.50 15.64
CA HIS A 131 -3.84 -3.14 14.67
C HIS A 131 -2.53 -2.79 15.38
N GLY A 132 -1.45 -2.66 14.63
CA GLY A 132 -0.23 -2.12 15.20
C GLY A 132 1.00 -2.27 14.32
N TRP A 133 2.13 -1.94 14.93
CA TRP A 133 3.42 -1.92 14.30
C TRP A 133 4.29 -3.05 14.84
N VAL A 134 4.98 -3.73 13.95
CA VAL A 134 5.90 -4.83 14.26
C VAL A 134 7.20 -4.59 13.51
N GLY A 135 8.35 -4.78 14.13
CA GLY A 135 9.61 -4.58 13.46
C GLY A 135 10.77 -5.36 14.05
N ILE A 136 11.83 -5.44 13.26
CA ILE A 136 13.11 -5.98 13.66
C ILE A 136 14.22 -5.06 13.18
N LYS A 137 15.18 -4.81 14.06
CA LYS A 137 16.47 -4.17 13.77
C LYS A 137 17.57 -5.20 14.00
N PHE A 138 18.40 -5.49 13.00
CA PHE A 138 19.32 -6.64 13.07
C PHE A 138 20.61 -6.44 12.25
N GLN A 139 21.67 -7.15 12.65
CA GLN A 139 22.93 -7.27 11.92
C GLN A 139 23.02 -8.61 11.19
N LEU A 140 23.75 -8.63 10.08
CA LEU A 140 24.22 -9.87 9.43
C LEU A 140 25.72 -10.09 9.58
N ASP A 141 26.46 -9.02 9.89
CA ASP A 141 27.87 -9.05 10.27
C ASP A 141 28.06 -8.17 11.53
N PRO A 142 28.90 -8.59 12.50
CA PRO A 142 29.11 -7.84 13.75
C PRO A 142 29.60 -6.40 13.56
N LEU A 143 30.28 -6.11 12.45
CA LEU A 143 30.85 -4.79 12.12
C LEU A 143 29.98 -4.00 11.14
N GLU A 144 28.86 -4.57 10.68
CA GLU A 144 27.94 -3.91 9.77
C GLU A 144 26.92 -3.06 10.52
N GLU A 145 26.50 -1.97 9.87
CA GLU A 145 25.33 -1.19 10.29
C GLU A 145 24.06 -2.04 10.33
N TYR A 146 23.09 -1.59 11.12
CA TYR A 146 21.83 -2.32 11.30
C TYR A 146 20.92 -2.22 10.09
N ASN A 147 20.24 -3.32 9.80
CA ASN A 147 19.13 -3.40 8.87
C ASN A 147 17.80 -3.38 9.64
N GLU A 148 16.77 -2.78 9.05
CA GLU A 148 15.44 -2.70 9.66
C GLU A 148 14.37 -3.18 8.69
N ILE A 149 13.43 -3.97 9.22
CA ILE A 149 12.18 -4.33 8.55
C ILE A 149 11.04 -3.91 9.48
N ILE A 150 10.14 -3.07 8.97
CA ILE A 150 9.01 -2.53 9.73
C ILE A 150 7.72 -2.84 8.99
N LEU A 151 6.73 -3.33 9.73
CA LEU A 151 5.41 -3.71 9.24
C LEU A 151 4.34 -2.91 9.98
N HIS A 152 3.27 -2.55 9.28
CA HIS A 152 1.98 -2.30 9.91
C HIS A 152 1.03 -3.47 9.61
N ILE A 153 0.22 -3.81 10.60
CA ILE A 153 -0.75 -4.90 10.54
C ILE A 153 -2.12 -4.50 11.04
N ARG A 154 -3.14 -5.16 10.51
CA ARG A 154 -4.53 -5.09 10.98
C ARG A 154 -5.07 -6.49 11.18
N PHE A 155 -5.63 -6.75 12.35
CA PHE A 155 -6.30 -8.02 12.62
C PHE A 155 -7.67 -8.05 11.93
N LYS A 156 -7.97 -9.18 11.32
CA LYS A 156 -9.30 -9.51 10.79
C LYS A 156 -10.08 -10.40 11.75
N GLU A 157 -9.38 -11.09 12.65
CA GLU A 157 -9.95 -11.86 13.76
C GLU A 157 -10.70 -10.97 14.75
N THR A 158 -11.73 -11.53 15.39
CA THR A 158 -12.57 -10.84 16.38
C THR A 158 -12.40 -11.38 17.80
N ASP A 159 -11.41 -12.25 18.01
CA ASP A 159 -11.02 -12.79 19.30
C ASP A 159 -9.59 -12.37 19.65
N ALA A 160 -9.40 -11.81 20.86
CA ALA A 160 -8.12 -11.28 21.27
C ALA A 160 -7.04 -12.36 21.46
N LYS A 161 -7.40 -13.58 21.88
CA LYS A 161 -6.40 -14.66 22.08
C LYS A 161 -5.89 -15.15 20.74
N LEU A 162 -6.77 -15.32 19.75
CA LEU A 162 -6.36 -15.67 18.38
C LEU A 162 -5.45 -14.59 17.78
N GLN A 163 -5.75 -13.30 18.00
CA GLN A 163 -4.89 -12.21 17.56
C GLN A 163 -3.48 -12.29 18.15
N GLN A 164 -3.36 -12.62 19.44
CA GLN A 164 -2.08 -12.81 20.12
C GLN A 164 -1.29 -13.97 19.50
N GLU A 165 -1.92 -15.12 19.27
CA GLU A 165 -1.29 -16.29 18.63
C GLU A 165 -0.84 -15.98 17.19
N THR A 166 -1.70 -15.33 16.41
CA THR A 166 -1.40 -14.86 15.04
C THR A 166 -0.20 -13.92 15.03
N LEU A 167 -0.12 -13.00 15.99
CA LEU A 167 1.00 -12.06 16.14
C LEU A 167 2.31 -12.78 16.46
N GLY A 168 2.28 -13.78 17.34
CA GLY A 168 3.46 -14.58 17.69
C GLY A 168 4.04 -15.32 16.47
N ILE A 169 3.18 -15.92 15.65
CA ILE A 169 3.59 -16.59 14.40
C ILE A 169 4.18 -15.57 13.41
N LEU A 170 3.54 -14.41 13.23
CA LEU A 170 4.04 -13.35 12.37
C LEU A 170 5.43 -12.86 12.82
N GLY A 171 5.62 -12.64 14.12
CA GLY A 171 6.91 -12.21 14.66
C GLY A 171 8.02 -13.23 14.40
N VAL A 172 7.74 -14.53 14.56
CA VAL A 172 8.69 -15.60 14.19
C VAL A 172 9.00 -15.56 12.70
N ASN A 173 8.00 -15.42 11.84
CA ASN A 173 8.19 -15.34 10.39
C ASN A 173 9.04 -14.13 10.00
N LEU A 174 8.83 -12.97 10.65
CA LEU A 174 9.63 -11.76 10.42
C LEU A 174 11.10 -11.95 10.79
N ILE A 175 11.37 -12.47 11.99
CA ILE A 175 12.75 -12.71 12.44
C ILE A 175 13.43 -13.76 11.55
N TYR A 176 12.72 -14.83 11.20
CA TYR A 176 13.23 -15.85 10.28
C TYR A 176 13.54 -15.26 8.90
N GLY A 177 12.62 -14.46 8.35
CA GLY A 177 12.79 -13.78 7.07
C GLY A 177 13.99 -12.85 7.05
N ALA A 178 14.17 -12.06 8.10
CA ALA A 178 15.32 -11.16 8.26
C ALA A 178 16.67 -11.89 8.16
N TYR A 179 16.80 -13.05 8.82
CA TYR A 179 18.08 -13.78 8.83
C TYR A 179 18.29 -14.72 7.65
N TYR A 180 17.23 -15.35 7.14
CA TYR A 180 17.34 -16.44 6.18
C TYR A 180 16.79 -16.12 4.78
N LEU A 181 16.14 -14.97 4.59
CA LEU A 181 15.54 -14.56 3.31
C LEU A 181 15.83 -13.08 2.95
N ASN A 182 16.80 -12.43 3.61
CA ASN A 182 17.11 -11.00 3.37
C ASN A 182 17.56 -10.70 1.94
N ASP A 183 18.25 -11.63 1.28
CA ASP A 183 18.69 -11.52 -0.10
C ASP A 183 17.53 -11.63 -1.10
N LYS A 184 16.37 -12.12 -0.65
CA LYS A 184 15.18 -12.37 -1.46
C LYS A 184 13.95 -11.70 -0.85
N PRO A 185 13.87 -10.35 -0.88
CA PRO A 185 12.78 -9.60 -0.24
C PRO A 185 11.38 -10.00 -0.74
N LYS A 186 11.24 -10.40 -2.00
CA LYS A 186 9.97 -10.91 -2.55
C LYS A 186 9.54 -12.25 -1.93
N GLU A 187 10.50 -13.15 -1.64
CA GLU A 187 10.22 -14.42 -0.96
C GLU A 187 10.00 -14.18 0.53
N LEU A 188 10.78 -13.30 1.15
CA LEU A 188 10.59 -12.84 2.53
C LEU A 188 9.17 -12.36 2.75
N LEU A 189 8.68 -11.46 1.88
CA LEU A 189 7.32 -10.93 1.95
C LEU A 189 6.25 -12.04 1.97
N LYS A 190 6.37 -13.03 1.09
CA LYS A 190 5.46 -14.18 1.04
C LYS A 190 5.56 -15.03 2.31
N SER A 191 6.76 -15.24 2.81
CA SER A 191 7.03 -16.06 4.00
C SER A 191 6.44 -15.48 5.30
N LEU A 192 6.08 -14.19 5.32
CA LEU A 192 5.38 -13.58 6.46
C LEU A 192 4.04 -14.27 6.75
N TYR A 193 3.41 -14.86 5.74
CA TYR A 193 2.16 -15.62 5.85
C TYR A 193 2.36 -17.13 6.06
N ASP A 194 3.59 -17.61 6.23
CA ASP A 194 3.82 -19.04 6.50
C ASP A 194 3.10 -19.45 7.79
N ASN A 195 2.30 -20.52 7.71
CA ASN A 195 1.44 -20.98 8.81
C ASN A 195 0.37 -19.95 9.26
N LEU A 196 0.04 -18.97 8.42
CA LEU A 196 -1.03 -17.99 8.64
C LEU A 196 -2.01 -17.96 7.46
N HIS A 197 -3.28 -17.73 7.74
CA HIS A 197 -4.31 -17.55 6.71
C HIS A 197 -4.62 -16.06 6.48
N LYS A 198 -4.93 -15.69 5.23
CA LYS A 198 -5.27 -14.30 4.82
C LYS A 198 -6.51 -13.71 5.51
N VAL A 199 -7.31 -14.55 6.15
CA VAL A 199 -8.50 -14.14 6.92
C VAL A 199 -8.16 -13.77 8.37
N GLN A 200 -6.93 -14.05 8.83
CA GLN A 200 -6.52 -13.78 10.21
C GLN A 200 -5.98 -12.36 10.36
N ILE A 201 -5.10 -11.97 9.43
CA ILE A 201 -4.34 -10.74 9.48
C ILE A 201 -4.19 -10.13 8.08
N GLU A 202 -4.01 -8.82 8.06
CA GLU A 202 -3.64 -8.02 6.90
C GLU A 202 -2.34 -7.29 7.21
N ILE A 203 -1.38 -7.40 6.28
CA ILE A 203 -0.17 -6.58 6.26
C ILE A 203 -0.40 -5.49 5.21
N ASP A 204 -0.64 -4.27 5.67
CA ASP A 204 -1.00 -3.11 4.83
C ASP A 204 0.16 -2.12 4.62
N MET A 205 1.30 -2.36 5.27
CA MET A 205 2.54 -1.61 5.02
C MET A 205 3.76 -2.46 5.35
N ILE A 206 4.82 -2.31 4.56
CA ILE A 206 6.15 -2.86 4.83
C ILE A 206 7.23 -1.89 4.37
N ASN A 207 8.25 -1.68 5.19
CA ASN A 207 9.43 -0.92 4.85
C ASN A 207 10.69 -1.72 5.17
N PHE A 208 11.62 -1.71 4.22
CA PHE A 208 12.98 -2.22 4.36
C PHE A 208 13.94 -1.04 4.36
N SER A 209 14.95 -1.09 5.24
CA SER A 209 16.02 -0.09 5.27
C SER A 209 17.32 -0.67 5.84
N GLY A 210 18.43 0.01 5.58
CA GLY A 210 19.77 -0.43 5.96
C GLY A 210 20.59 -0.97 4.79
N PRO A 211 21.87 -1.28 5.03
CA PRO A 211 22.85 -1.60 3.98
C PRO A 211 22.41 -2.75 3.06
N ARG A 212 21.79 -3.81 3.62
CA ARG A 212 21.33 -4.99 2.87
C ARG A 212 20.07 -4.77 2.07
N PHE A 213 19.35 -3.68 2.31
CA PHE A 213 18.13 -3.36 1.59
C PHE A 213 18.26 -2.10 0.72
N SER A 214 19.48 -1.60 0.52
CA SER A 214 19.76 -0.43 -0.33
C SER A 214 19.28 -0.58 -1.79
N TYR A 215 19.15 -1.81 -2.29
CA TYR A 215 18.62 -2.11 -3.62
C TYR A 215 17.09 -2.31 -3.66
N VAL A 216 16.41 -2.29 -2.51
CA VAL A 216 14.97 -2.58 -2.40
C VAL A 216 14.18 -1.30 -2.57
N ASP A 217 13.34 -1.25 -3.60
CA ASP A 217 12.33 -0.21 -3.74
C ASP A 217 11.10 -0.57 -2.88
N ASN A 218 10.85 0.21 -1.82
CA ASN A 218 9.73 0.00 -0.91
C ASN A 218 8.36 0.16 -1.61
N ARG A 219 8.29 0.92 -2.72
CA ARG A 219 7.08 1.05 -3.52
C ARG A 219 6.73 -0.26 -4.22
N LEU A 220 7.76 -0.96 -4.70
CA LEU A 220 7.59 -2.30 -5.26
C LEU A 220 7.11 -3.29 -4.20
N MET A 221 7.66 -3.24 -2.99
CA MET A 221 7.22 -4.12 -1.90
C MET A 221 5.75 -3.90 -1.54
N SER A 222 5.31 -2.65 -1.50
CA SER A 222 3.90 -2.30 -1.31
C SER A 222 3.00 -2.75 -2.46
N LEU A 223 3.42 -2.64 -3.73
CA LEU A 223 2.69 -3.24 -4.85
C LEU A 223 2.51 -4.74 -4.63
N LEU A 224 3.56 -5.44 -4.18
CA LEU A 224 3.52 -6.87 -3.95
C LEU A 224 2.57 -7.26 -2.80
N LEU A 225 2.34 -6.40 -1.80
CA LEU A 225 1.30 -6.63 -0.79
C LEU A 225 -0.09 -6.74 -1.44
N VAL A 226 -0.42 -5.81 -2.35
CA VAL A 226 -1.71 -5.81 -3.06
C VAL A 226 -1.79 -6.98 -4.05
N LYS A 227 -0.73 -7.19 -4.84
CA LYS A 227 -0.64 -8.27 -5.83
C LYS A 227 -0.76 -9.66 -5.19
N ASN A 228 -0.17 -9.85 -4.01
CA ASN A 228 -0.26 -11.11 -3.26
C ASN A 228 -1.57 -11.24 -2.46
N GLY A 229 -2.44 -10.23 -2.47
CA GLY A 229 -3.70 -10.21 -1.74
C GLY A 229 -3.53 -10.20 -0.22
N MET A 230 -2.48 -9.53 0.28
CA MET A 230 -2.22 -9.32 1.71
C MET A 230 -3.01 -8.12 2.23
N THR A 231 -3.12 -7.06 1.41
CA THR A 231 -3.98 -5.89 1.61
C THR A 231 -4.72 -5.54 0.32
N ASN A 232 -5.74 -4.69 0.43
CA ASN A 232 -6.52 -4.21 -0.71
C ASN A 232 -6.00 -2.89 -1.29
N ALA A 233 -5.28 -2.10 -0.48
CA ALA A 233 -4.77 -0.81 -0.91
C ALA A 233 -3.49 -0.42 -0.17
N VAL A 234 -2.59 0.22 -0.90
CA VAL A 234 -1.34 0.83 -0.38
C VAL A 234 -1.22 2.25 -0.91
N MET A 235 -0.48 3.12 -0.20
CA MET A 235 -0.29 4.52 -0.58
C MET A 235 1.18 4.93 -0.52
N PHE A 236 1.53 5.91 -1.36
CA PHE A 236 2.84 6.55 -1.40
C PHE A 236 2.68 8.07 -1.41
N GLY A 237 3.62 8.74 -0.76
CA GLY A 237 3.71 10.19 -0.76
C GLY A 237 4.41 10.74 -2.00
N PRO A 238 4.39 12.08 -2.15
CA PRO A 238 5.16 12.81 -3.16
C PRO A 238 6.66 12.51 -3.14
N ASP A 239 7.17 12.16 -1.96
CA ASP A 239 8.57 11.80 -1.70
C ASP A 239 8.89 10.35 -2.05
N GLY A 240 7.94 9.59 -2.57
CA GLY A 240 8.07 8.17 -2.91
C GLY A 240 8.03 7.24 -1.69
N ASN A 241 7.86 7.77 -0.47
CA ASN A 241 7.82 6.96 0.74
C ASN A 241 6.43 6.35 0.95
N ASN A 242 6.40 5.15 1.54
CA ASN A 242 5.17 4.48 1.92
C ASN A 242 4.38 5.30 2.95
N LEU A 243 3.08 5.44 2.70
CA LEU A 243 2.15 6.08 3.63
C LEU A 243 1.13 5.06 4.11
N LEU A 244 0.87 5.03 5.42
CA LEU A 244 -0.19 4.20 5.97
C LEU A 244 -1.57 4.81 5.61
N PRO A 245 -2.43 4.12 4.83
CA PRO A 245 -3.71 4.69 4.41
C PRO A 245 -4.60 5.10 5.58
N ALA A 246 -4.61 4.30 6.64
CA ALA A 246 -5.40 4.60 7.84
C ALA A 246 -5.06 5.94 8.49
N GLN A 247 -3.79 6.38 8.41
CA GLN A 247 -3.37 7.68 8.92
C GLN A 247 -3.70 8.81 7.94
N GLN A 248 -3.46 8.60 6.64
CA GLN A 248 -3.66 9.65 5.64
C GLN A 248 -5.13 9.99 5.40
N LEU A 249 -6.00 8.98 5.47
CA LEU A 249 -7.42 9.10 5.16
C LEU A 249 -8.27 9.46 6.38
N TYR A 250 -7.70 9.41 7.59
CA TYR A 250 -8.45 9.60 8.83
C TYR A 250 -9.09 10.99 8.86
N LYS A 251 -10.43 11.04 8.89
CA LYS A 251 -11.23 12.28 8.89
C LYS A 251 -10.94 13.25 7.74
N ALA A 252 -10.22 12.83 6.69
CA ALA A 252 -9.88 13.68 5.57
C ALA A 252 -11.05 13.84 4.58
N ASN A 253 -11.14 15.00 3.95
CA ASN A 253 -11.87 15.16 2.69
C ASN A 253 -11.03 14.51 1.58
N ILE A 254 -11.64 13.70 0.72
CA ILE A 254 -10.90 12.91 -0.27
C ILE A 254 -11.36 13.29 -1.67
N LEU A 255 -10.43 13.67 -2.53
CA LEU A 255 -10.62 13.74 -3.97
C LEU A 255 -9.76 12.66 -4.63
N ALA A 256 -10.38 11.67 -5.24
CA ALA A 256 -9.67 10.57 -5.89
C ALA A 256 -9.82 10.62 -7.42
N LEU A 257 -8.72 10.34 -8.11
CA LEU A 257 -8.61 10.30 -9.56
C LEU A 257 -8.11 8.92 -9.98
N ARG A 258 -8.97 8.12 -10.60
CA ARG A 258 -8.60 6.80 -11.11
C ARG A 258 -8.05 6.90 -12.52
N GLY A 259 -6.89 6.32 -12.77
CA GLY A 259 -6.28 6.34 -14.10
C GLY A 259 -5.19 5.30 -14.30
N SER A 260 -4.86 5.03 -15.57
CA SER A 260 -3.68 4.22 -15.90
C SER A 260 -2.38 5.00 -15.70
N PHE A 261 -2.42 6.33 -15.90
CA PHE A 261 -1.27 7.25 -15.83
C PHE A 261 -0.02 6.74 -16.57
N ARG A 262 -0.23 6.14 -17.75
CA ARG A 262 0.81 5.50 -18.56
C ARG A 262 0.98 6.17 -19.93
N PRO A 263 1.81 7.22 -20.05
CA PRO A 263 2.22 8.11 -18.96
C PRO A 263 1.08 9.07 -18.55
N VAL A 264 1.28 9.85 -17.50
CA VAL A 264 0.37 10.95 -17.12
C VAL A 264 0.40 12.06 -18.17
N THR A 265 -0.77 12.50 -18.66
CA THR A 265 -0.88 13.50 -19.76
C THR A 265 -1.39 14.86 -19.28
N LYS A 266 -1.34 15.87 -20.17
CA LYS A 266 -1.96 17.19 -19.93
C LYS A 266 -3.45 17.08 -19.59
N VAL A 267 -4.19 16.14 -20.19
CA VAL A 267 -5.62 15.90 -19.90
C VAL A 267 -5.83 15.44 -18.47
N ASN A 268 -4.98 14.54 -17.96
CA ASN A 268 -5.07 14.10 -16.57
C ASN A 268 -4.88 15.26 -15.60
N MET A 269 -3.91 16.14 -15.89
CA MET A 269 -3.62 17.29 -15.04
C MET A 269 -4.68 18.39 -15.14
N ASP A 270 -5.25 18.64 -16.32
CA ASP A 270 -6.36 19.58 -16.47
C ASP A 270 -7.60 19.10 -15.71
N MET A 271 -7.95 17.82 -15.85
CA MET A 271 -9.01 17.17 -15.09
C MET A 271 -8.78 17.29 -13.58
N PHE A 272 -7.55 17.03 -13.12
CA PHE A 272 -7.17 17.17 -11.73
C PHE A 272 -7.35 18.60 -11.22
N ASN A 273 -6.72 19.57 -11.87
CA ASN A 273 -6.74 20.97 -11.44
C ASN A 273 -8.17 21.52 -11.41
N SER A 274 -8.98 21.19 -12.40
CA SER A 274 -10.36 21.66 -12.48
C SER A 274 -11.28 20.96 -11.48
N ALA A 275 -11.10 19.66 -11.23
CA ALA A 275 -11.84 18.95 -10.20
C ALA A 275 -11.46 19.42 -8.79
N GLU A 276 -10.18 19.67 -8.52
CA GLU A 276 -9.70 20.22 -7.25
C GLU A 276 -10.35 21.58 -6.95
N LYS A 277 -10.32 22.50 -7.92
CA LYS A 277 -10.96 23.82 -7.79
C LYS A 277 -12.45 23.72 -7.45
N LEU A 278 -13.17 22.77 -8.03
CA LEU A 278 -14.59 22.55 -7.74
C LEU A 278 -14.78 21.92 -6.36
N PHE A 279 -13.99 20.90 -6.03
CA PHE A 279 -14.07 20.19 -4.76
C PHE A 279 -13.77 21.09 -3.56
N LEU A 280 -12.76 21.96 -3.66
CA LEU A 280 -12.43 22.92 -2.60
C LEU A 280 -13.48 24.03 -2.41
N LYS A 281 -14.37 24.24 -3.38
CA LYS A 281 -15.51 25.18 -3.25
C LYS A 281 -16.73 24.55 -2.59
N GLU A 282 -16.72 23.23 -2.37
CA GLU A 282 -17.84 22.53 -1.76
C GLU A 282 -18.00 22.90 -0.28
N SER A 283 -19.26 22.93 0.16
CA SER A 283 -19.55 23.12 1.58
C SER A 283 -18.91 22.01 2.42
N ARG A 284 -18.26 22.42 3.52
CA ARG A 284 -17.57 21.54 4.49
C ARG A 284 -16.30 20.87 3.95
N VAL A 285 -15.74 21.37 2.84
CA VAL A 285 -14.40 20.99 2.40
C VAL A 285 -13.40 22.06 2.86
N GLU A 286 -12.42 21.64 3.64
CA GLU A 286 -11.31 22.48 4.09
C GLU A 286 -10.03 22.01 3.42
N LYS A 287 -9.25 22.94 2.88
CA LYS A 287 -8.04 22.64 2.11
C LYS A 287 -7.01 21.86 2.92
N ASP A 288 -6.77 22.26 4.17
CA ASP A 288 -5.74 21.67 5.03
C ASP A 288 -6.02 20.22 5.40
N ASN A 289 -7.30 19.84 5.41
CA ASN A 289 -7.74 18.47 5.66
C ASN A 289 -8.23 17.77 4.37
N THR A 290 -7.79 18.23 3.20
CA THR A 290 -8.09 17.61 1.90
C THR A 290 -6.92 16.78 1.42
N LYS A 291 -7.21 15.54 0.99
CA LYS A 291 -6.27 14.60 0.42
C LYS A 291 -6.67 14.31 -1.02
N ILE A 292 -5.77 14.67 -1.93
CA ILE A 292 -5.85 14.31 -3.34
C ILE A 292 -5.11 13.00 -3.51
N ILE A 293 -5.74 12.05 -4.20
CA ILE A 293 -5.24 10.69 -4.38
C ILE A 293 -5.34 10.30 -5.85
N PHE A 294 -4.19 9.98 -6.46
CA PHE A 294 -4.12 9.38 -7.77
C PHE A 294 -4.14 7.86 -7.61
N GLU A 295 -5.20 7.23 -8.07
CA GLU A 295 -5.44 5.81 -7.88
C GLU A 295 -5.16 5.02 -9.16
N ILE A 296 -4.34 3.97 -9.02
CA ILE A 296 -4.02 2.98 -10.05
C ILE A 296 -4.54 1.63 -9.58
N THR A 297 -5.44 1.01 -10.36
CA THR A 297 -5.91 -0.33 -10.03
C THR A 297 -4.94 -1.40 -10.53
N LEU A 298 -4.90 -2.57 -9.87
CA LEU A 298 -4.19 -3.74 -10.40
C LEU A 298 -4.66 -4.12 -11.81
N THR A 299 -5.94 -3.90 -12.13
CA THR A 299 -6.49 -4.11 -13.47
C THR A 299 -5.87 -3.18 -14.51
N ASN A 300 -5.51 -1.94 -14.13
CA ASN A 300 -4.78 -1.02 -15.02
C ASN A 300 -3.32 -1.44 -15.25
N LEU A 301 -2.75 -2.22 -14.31
CA LEU A 301 -1.39 -2.76 -14.43
C LEU A 301 -1.35 -4.08 -15.19
N SER A 302 -2.42 -4.88 -15.16
CA SER A 302 -2.52 -6.17 -15.87
C SER A 302 -3.15 -6.07 -17.27
N ALA A 303 -3.32 -4.86 -17.82
CA ALA A 303 -4.07 -4.66 -19.05
C ALA A 303 -3.44 -5.32 -20.30
N GLU A 304 -2.12 -5.55 -20.29
CA GLU A 304 -1.35 -6.18 -21.38
C GLU A 304 -0.88 -7.62 -21.02
N GLY A 305 -1.39 -8.20 -19.92
CA GLY A 305 -1.00 -9.54 -19.46
C GLY A 305 -0.68 -9.59 -17.97
N GLU A 306 0.51 -10.10 -17.62
CA GLU A 306 0.97 -10.08 -16.24
C GLU A 306 1.32 -8.66 -15.78
N ILE A 307 1.17 -8.41 -14.47
CA ILE A 307 1.54 -7.13 -13.87
C ILE A 307 3.05 -6.92 -14.04
N ASP A 308 3.40 -5.95 -14.87
CA ASP A 308 4.77 -5.47 -15.06
C ASP A 308 5.15 -4.52 -13.92
N GLU A 309 6.06 -5.01 -13.07
CA GLU A 309 6.59 -4.27 -11.92
C GLU A 309 7.38 -3.02 -12.33
N ARG A 310 8.06 -3.06 -13.48
CA ARG A 310 8.82 -1.93 -13.99
C ARG A 310 7.86 -0.84 -14.45
N ASP A 311 6.89 -1.21 -15.27
CA ASP A 311 5.87 -0.28 -15.75
C ASP A 311 5.11 0.40 -14.58
N PHE A 312 4.86 -0.33 -13.49
CA PHE A 312 4.35 0.27 -12.26
C PHE A 312 5.29 1.34 -11.68
N LEU A 313 6.57 1.01 -11.48
CA LEU A 313 7.54 1.95 -10.91
C LEU A 313 7.66 3.21 -11.76
N GLU A 314 7.67 3.07 -13.09
CA GLU A 314 7.74 4.21 -14.03
C GLU A 314 6.50 5.12 -13.90
N ARG A 315 5.28 4.56 -13.73
CA ARG A 315 4.07 5.36 -13.48
C ARG A 315 4.09 6.06 -12.12
N ALA A 316 4.54 5.36 -11.08
CA ALA A 316 4.63 5.90 -9.73
C ALA A 316 5.65 7.05 -9.67
N GLU A 317 6.81 6.89 -10.32
CA GLU A 317 7.85 7.91 -10.42
C GLU A 317 7.32 9.21 -11.01
N LEU A 318 6.62 9.12 -12.15
CA LEU A 318 6.02 10.30 -12.78
C LEU A 318 5.02 11.01 -11.87
N LEU A 319 4.15 10.29 -11.19
CA LEU A 319 3.17 10.90 -10.28
C LEU A 319 3.84 11.53 -9.04
N CYS A 320 4.87 10.89 -8.49
CA CYS A 320 5.65 11.45 -7.37
C CYS A 320 6.37 12.74 -7.79
N SER A 321 6.94 12.79 -9.00
CA SER A 321 7.57 14.00 -9.55
C SER A 321 6.59 15.18 -9.68
N LEU A 322 5.30 14.89 -9.87
CA LEU A 322 4.21 15.88 -9.90
C LEU A 322 3.67 16.22 -8.50
N HIS A 323 4.36 15.78 -7.46
CA HIS A 323 4.03 16.00 -6.06
C HIS A 323 2.67 15.42 -5.64
N GLN A 324 2.27 14.30 -6.24
CA GLN A 324 0.97 13.67 -5.99
C GLN A 324 1.08 12.49 -5.03
N ASN A 325 0.03 12.29 -4.21
CA ASN A 325 -0.11 11.03 -3.47
C ASN A 325 -0.65 9.96 -4.42
N VAL A 326 -0.01 8.78 -4.39
CA VAL A 326 -0.39 7.65 -5.24
C VAL A 326 -1.00 6.56 -4.39
N MET A 327 -2.09 5.96 -4.85
CA MET A 327 -2.71 4.79 -4.23
C MET A 327 -2.77 3.65 -5.25
N ILE A 328 -2.37 2.44 -4.84
CA ILE A 328 -2.62 1.24 -5.63
C ILE A 328 -3.72 0.45 -4.96
N THR A 329 -4.67 -0.04 -5.74
CA THR A 329 -5.76 -0.85 -5.20
C THR A 329 -6.04 -2.10 -6.03
N ASN A 330 -6.68 -3.09 -5.42
CA ASN A 330 -7.34 -4.19 -6.14
C ASN A 330 -8.84 -3.92 -6.40
N PHE A 331 -9.30 -2.67 -6.24
CA PHE A 331 -10.71 -2.30 -6.38
C PHE A 331 -11.08 -2.07 -7.84
N GLN A 332 -11.54 -3.13 -8.51
CA GLN A 332 -12.04 -3.01 -9.88
C GLN A 332 -13.22 -2.02 -9.97
N GLU A 333 -14.14 -2.07 -9.01
CA GLU A 333 -15.35 -1.27 -8.97
C GLU A 333 -15.20 -0.04 -8.06
N TYR A 334 -15.75 1.10 -8.49
CA TYR A 334 -15.67 2.36 -7.73
C TYR A 334 -16.36 2.29 -6.37
N TYR A 335 -17.43 1.50 -6.21
CA TYR A 335 -18.12 1.41 -4.93
C TYR A 335 -17.21 0.82 -3.83
N LYS A 336 -16.32 -0.12 -4.17
CA LYS A 336 -15.35 -0.69 -3.21
C LYS A 336 -14.33 0.35 -2.77
N LEU A 337 -13.87 1.20 -3.69
CA LEU A 337 -12.97 2.32 -3.36
C LEU A 337 -13.64 3.31 -2.38
N VAL A 338 -14.91 3.65 -2.64
CA VAL A 338 -15.69 4.55 -1.77
C VAL A 338 -15.99 3.91 -0.41
N GLU A 339 -16.31 2.61 -0.38
CA GLU A 339 -16.48 1.85 0.87
C GLU A 339 -15.17 1.85 1.68
N TYR A 340 -14.04 1.60 1.04
CA TYR A 340 -12.72 1.64 1.68
C TYR A 340 -12.42 3.00 2.30
N PHE A 341 -12.61 4.10 1.57
CA PHE A 341 -12.46 5.46 2.12
C PHE A 341 -13.40 5.71 3.31
N SER A 342 -14.63 5.20 3.22
CA SER A 342 -15.64 5.35 4.27
C SER A 342 -15.31 4.62 5.57
N GLU A 343 -14.35 3.68 5.56
CA GLU A 343 -13.83 3.08 6.79
C GLU A 343 -13.04 4.09 7.64
N PHE A 344 -12.42 5.10 7.01
CA PHE A 344 -11.50 6.03 7.66
C PHE A 344 -12.06 7.44 7.82
N THR A 345 -13.01 7.86 6.97
CA THR A 345 -13.59 9.20 7.00
C THR A 345 -15.11 9.20 6.84
N LYS A 346 -15.75 10.21 7.43
CA LYS A 346 -17.14 10.60 7.18
C LYS A 346 -17.23 11.96 6.46
N ALA A 347 -16.08 12.53 6.10
CA ALA A 347 -16.01 13.82 5.42
C ALA A 347 -16.32 13.66 3.92
N ARG A 348 -16.15 14.73 3.13
CA ARG A 348 -16.55 14.74 1.72
C ARG A 348 -15.67 13.80 0.90
N ILE A 349 -16.30 13.03 0.01
CA ILE A 349 -15.61 12.18 -0.97
C ILE A 349 -16.01 12.64 -2.36
N GLY A 350 -15.01 12.92 -3.20
CA GLY A 350 -15.13 13.28 -4.59
C GLY A 350 -14.38 12.29 -5.49
N LEU A 351 -14.93 11.99 -6.66
CA LEU A 351 -14.24 11.25 -7.72
C LEU A 351 -14.15 12.14 -8.96
N ALA A 352 -12.95 12.35 -9.49
CA ALA A 352 -12.78 12.97 -10.80
C ALA A 352 -12.55 11.90 -11.86
N MET A 353 -13.30 11.95 -12.96
CA MET A 353 -13.21 10.96 -14.03
C MET A 353 -13.73 11.51 -15.36
N GLY A 354 -13.31 10.88 -16.46
CA GLY A 354 -13.84 11.17 -17.78
C GLY A 354 -15.19 10.50 -18.05
N VAL A 355 -15.93 11.01 -19.03
CA VAL A 355 -17.21 10.43 -19.49
C VAL A 355 -17.09 8.94 -19.85
N SER A 356 -15.98 8.52 -20.47
CA SER A 356 -15.76 7.11 -20.83
C SER A 356 -15.75 6.20 -19.60
N SER A 357 -15.00 6.55 -18.56
CA SER A 357 -14.95 5.82 -17.30
C SER A 357 -16.28 5.85 -16.55
N PHE A 358 -16.98 6.99 -16.58
CA PHE A 358 -18.29 7.13 -15.94
C PHE A 358 -19.34 6.22 -16.57
N VAL A 359 -19.37 6.10 -17.90
CA VAL A 359 -20.30 5.17 -18.60
C VAL A 359 -20.04 3.71 -18.17
N GLN A 360 -18.79 3.33 -17.93
CA GLN A 360 -18.45 1.97 -17.48
C GLN A 360 -19.03 1.62 -16.10
N ILE A 361 -19.32 2.61 -15.24
CA ILE A 361 -19.96 2.38 -13.93
C ILE A 361 -21.35 1.77 -14.12
N PHE A 362 -22.01 2.01 -15.25
CA PHE A 362 -23.35 1.49 -15.55
C PHE A 362 -23.34 0.12 -16.25
N ASP A 363 -22.18 -0.51 -16.42
CA ASP A 363 -22.08 -1.83 -17.03
C ASP A 363 -22.41 -2.93 -16.00
N GLU A 364 -23.56 -3.60 -16.21
CA GLU A 364 -24.09 -4.64 -15.32
C GLU A 364 -23.12 -5.82 -15.11
N LYS A 365 -22.18 -6.06 -16.03
CA LYS A 365 -21.24 -7.19 -15.92
C LYS A 365 -20.38 -7.13 -14.65
N TYR A 366 -20.09 -5.94 -14.14
CA TYR A 366 -19.28 -5.75 -12.94
C TYR A 366 -20.03 -6.05 -11.64
N TYR A 367 -21.35 -6.26 -11.68
CA TYR A 367 -22.19 -6.41 -10.49
C TYR A 367 -22.88 -7.77 -10.39
N ARG A 368 -22.54 -8.73 -11.25
CA ARG A 368 -23.18 -10.06 -11.27
C ARG A 368 -22.98 -10.88 -9.99
N ASN A 369 -21.92 -10.57 -9.23
CA ASN A 369 -21.60 -11.24 -7.97
C ASN A 369 -22.32 -10.62 -6.75
N LEU A 370 -23.08 -9.54 -6.94
CA LEU A 370 -23.87 -8.91 -5.88
C LEU A 370 -25.31 -9.41 -5.93
N SER A 371 -25.87 -9.75 -4.77
CA SER A 371 -27.25 -10.25 -4.67
C SER A 371 -28.27 -9.22 -5.18
N GLY A 372 -28.05 -7.93 -4.91
CA GLY A 372 -28.88 -6.85 -5.45
C GLY A 372 -28.37 -6.25 -6.78
N GLY A 373 -27.36 -6.86 -7.41
CA GLY A 373 -26.79 -6.43 -8.68
C GLY A 373 -26.32 -4.97 -8.66
N ILE A 374 -26.58 -4.26 -9.76
CA ILE A 374 -26.19 -2.86 -9.91
C ILE A 374 -26.86 -1.93 -8.88
N LEU A 375 -28.09 -2.23 -8.46
CA LEU A 375 -28.80 -1.39 -7.49
C LEU A 375 -28.14 -1.41 -6.11
N GLU A 376 -27.59 -2.56 -5.70
CA GLU A 376 -26.82 -2.68 -4.45
C GLU A 376 -25.52 -1.86 -4.51
N ALA A 377 -24.75 -2.01 -5.59
CA ALA A 377 -23.50 -1.25 -5.79
C ALA A 377 -23.75 0.26 -5.79
N PHE A 378 -24.84 0.68 -6.43
CA PHE A 378 -25.23 2.08 -6.47
C PHE A 378 -25.69 2.54 -5.08
N GLY A 379 -26.53 1.77 -4.37
CA GLY A 379 -26.88 2.08 -2.98
C GLY A 379 -25.67 2.35 -2.08
N LYS A 380 -24.61 1.53 -2.23
CA LYS A 380 -23.32 1.71 -1.54
C LYS A 380 -22.58 2.98 -1.96
N LEU A 381 -22.53 3.31 -3.26
CA LEU A 381 -21.95 4.55 -3.77
C LEU A 381 -22.66 5.81 -3.23
N PHE A 382 -24.00 5.80 -3.12
CA PHE A 382 -24.79 7.00 -2.82
C PHE A 382 -25.11 7.21 -1.35
N PHE A 383 -25.00 6.18 -0.51
CA PHE A 383 -25.19 6.32 0.94
C PHE A 383 -24.22 7.33 1.59
N LYS A 384 -23.11 7.66 0.93
CA LYS A 384 -21.97 8.38 1.52
C LYS A 384 -21.73 9.80 1.00
N ASP A 385 -22.77 10.41 0.43
CA ASP A 385 -22.75 11.81 -0.02
C ASP A 385 -21.63 12.10 -1.06
N LEU A 386 -21.34 11.11 -1.91
CA LEU A 386 -20.35 11.15 -2.99
C LEU A 386 -20.68 12.22 -4.04
N LYS A 387 -19.65 12.90 -4.56
CA LYS A 387 -19.71 13.73 -5.77
C LYS A 387 -18.79 13.20 -6.87
N VAL A 388 -19.27 13.26 -8.10
CA VAL A 388 -18.49 12.90 -9.30
C VAL A 388 -18.26 14.17 -10.12
N TYR A 389 -16.99 14.51 -10.34
CA TYR A 389 -16.57 15.58 -11.23
C TYR A 389 -16.27 14.99 -12.60
N LEU A 390 -17.13 15.30 -13.57
CA LEU A 390 -17.13 14.67 -14.88
C LEU A 390 -16.38 15.54 -15.87
N TYR A 391 -15.25 15.03 -16.36
CA TYR A 391 -14.46 15.69 -17.39
C TYR A 391 -14.98 15.31 -18.78
N PRO A 392 -15.16 16.29 -19.70
CA PRO A 392 -15.74 16.03 -21.00
C PRO A 392 -14.88 15.11 -21.87
N LEU A 393 -15.54 14.44 -22.81
CA LEU A 393 -14.89 13.59 -23.81
C LEU A 393 -15.20 14.10 -25.20
N LYS A 394 -14.18 14.36 -26.01
CA LYS A 394 -14.35 14.68 -27.43
C LYS A 394 -14.47 13.39 -28.25
N ASP A 395 -15.53 13.27 -29.05
CA ASP A 395 -15.68 12.18 -30.00
C ASP A 395 -14.76 12.44 -31.20
N GLN A 396 -13.76 11.58 -31.42
CA GLN A 396 -12.78 11.76 -32.50
C GLN A 396 -13.40 11.72 -33.90
N ARG A 397 -14.57 11.10 -34.07
CA ARG A 397 -15.21 10.94 -35.38
C ARG A 397 -16.15 12.09 -35.70
N THR A 398 -16.88 12.59 -34.71
CA THR A 398 -17.88 13.67 -34.92
C THR A 398 -17.41 15.04 -34.46
N GLY A 399 -16.34 15.11 -33.66
CA GLY A 399 -15.89 16.33 -32.98
C GLY A 399 -16.82 16.77 -31.84
N GLU A 400 -17.90 16.02 -31.56
CA GLU A 400 -18.88 16.36 -30.54
C GLU A 400 -18.29 16.18 -29.15
N ILE A 401 -18.48 17.18 -28.29
CA ILE A 401 -18.07 17.12 -26.88
C ILE A 401 -19.20 16.47 -26.08
N ARG A 402 -18.88 15.34 -25.45
CA ARG A 402 -19.77 14.61 -24.56
C ARG A 402 -19.57 15.06 -23.11
N THR A 403 -20.68 15.31 -22.44
CA THR A 403 -20.81 15.72 -21.03
C THR A 403 -21.95 14.93 -20.38
N SER A 404 -22.31 15.25 -19.13
CA SER A 404 -23.52 14.70 -18.50
C SER A 404 -24.81 15.01 -19.30
N GLU A 405 -24.84 16.02 -20.16
CA GLU A 405 -26.05 16.39 -20.90
C GLU A 405 -26.38 15.44 -22.06
N ASN A 406 -25.37 14.95 -22.78
CA ASN A 406 -25.54 14.20 -24.03
C ASN A 406 -24.89 12.80 -24.00
N LEU A 407 -24.38 12.34 -22.85
CA LEU A 407 -23.86 10.98 -22.74
C LEU A 407 -24.94 9.92 -22.98
N LYS A 408 -24.53 8.80 -23.59
CA LYS A 408 -25.41 7.67 -23.90
C LYS A 408 -25.12 6.52 -22.94
N VAL A 409 -26.05 6.25 -22.03
CA VAL A 409 -26.08 5.03 -21.21
C VAL A 409 -27.03 4.00 -21.80
N HIS A 410 -26.86 2.74 -21.42
CA HIS A 410 -27.79 1.68 -21.78
C HIS A 410 -29.24 2.07 -21.37
N PRO A 411 -30.28 1.81 -22.18
CA PRO A 411 -31.65 2.28 -21.91
C PRO A 411 -32.18 1.91 -20.51
N ARG A 412 -31.84 0.73 -20.00
CA ARG A 412 -32.22 0.28 -18.65
C ARG A 412 -31.61 1.14 -17.53
N MET A 413 -30.47 1.78 -17.80
CA MET A 413 -29.74 2.61 -16.84
C MET A 413 -30.08 4.10 -16.94
N LYS A 414 -30.92 4.49 -17.91
CA LYS A 414 -31.25 5.89 -18.18
C LYS A 414 -31.91 6.58 -16.99
N GLU A 415 -32.90 5.94 -16.36
CA GLU A 415 -33.61 6.54 -15.22
C GLU A 415 -32.73 6.58 -13.97
N LEU A 416 -31.92 5.54 -13.77
CA LEU A 416 -30.92 5.50 -12.71
C LEU A 416 -29.89 6.63 -12.87
N TYR A 417 -29.41 6.86 -14.10
CA TYR A 417 -28.51 7.98 -14.42
C TYR A 417 -29.15 9.35 -14.15
N LYS A 418 -30.37 9.59 -14.66
CA LYS A 418 -31.09 10.86 -14.46
C LYS A 418 -31.27 11.18 -12.97
N PHE A 419 -31.55 10.17 -12.16
CA PHE A 419 -31.67 10.33 -10.71
C PHE A 419 -30.39 10.91 -10.10
N PHE A 420 -29.20 10.48 -10.52
CA PHE A 420 -27.94 11.04 -10.00
C PHE A 420 -27.68 12.46 -10.40
N LYS A 421 -27.96 12.74 -11.66
CA LYS A 421 -27.81 14.08 -12.19
C LYS A 421 -28.76 15.06 -11.50
N TYR A 422 -30.03 14.68 -11.34
CA TYR A 422 -31.03 15.49 -10.66
C TYR A 422 -30.65 15.79 -9.20
N ASN A 423 -30.06 14.81 -8.51
CA ASN A 423 -29.64 14.95 -7.12
C ASN A 423 -28.29 15.68 -6.94
N GLY A 424 -27.73 16.29 -8.00
CA GLY A 424 -26.48 17.05 -7.92
C GLY A 424 -25.26 16.20 -7.59
N ARG A 425 -25.32 14.89 -7.83
CA ARG A 425 -24.23 13.93 -7.58
C ARG A 425 -23.16 13.96 -8.67
N VAL A 426 -23.54 14.39 -9.86
CA VAL A 426 -22.66 14.50 -11.02
C VAL A 426 -22.55 15.98 -11.38
N VAL A 427 -21.32 16.48 -11.43
CA VAL A 427 -20.99 17.88 -11.73
C VAL A 427 -20.06 17.89 -12.93
N ASP A 428 -20.51 18.49 -14.04
CA ASP A 428 -19.66 18.66 -15.22
C ASP A 428 -18.57 19.70 -14.94
N ILE A 429 -17.34 19.34 -15.32
CA ILE A 429 -16.22 20.28 -15.36
C ILE A 429 -16.40 21.16 -16.59
N LYS A 430 -16.68 22.46 -16.37
CA LYS A 430 -16.89 23.45 -17.44
C LYS A 430 -15.62 24.21 -17.84
N ASP A 431 -14.71 24.37 -16.90
CA ASP A 431 -13.40 25.01 -17.09
C ASP A 431 -12.38 23.94 -17.51
N TYR A 432 -12.47 23.49 -18.77
CA TYR A 432 -11.56 22.51 -19.38
C TYR A 432 -10.92 23.11 -20.62
N ASN A 433 -9.74 22.63 -20.99
CA ASN A 433 -9.09 23.04 -22.23
C ASN A 433 -9.54 22.15 -23.42
N PRO A 434 -10.29 22.67 -24.42
CA PRO A 434 -10.78 21.88 -25.56
C PRO A 434 -9.66 21.39 -26.50
N GLU A 435 -8.51 22.08 -26.53
CA GLU A 435 -7.40 21.79 -27.46
C GLU A 435 -6.66 20.50 -27.09
N ILE A 436 -6.67 20.13 -25.81
CA ILE A 436 -5.96 18.94 -25.31
C ILE A 436 -6.87 17.71 -25.21
N LEU A 437 -8.17 17.81 -25.47
CA LEU A 437 -9.12 16.68 -25.29
C LEU A 437 -8.80 15.45 -26.14
N ASP A 438 -8.03 15.61 -27.22
CA ASP A 438 -7.59 14.53 -28.09
C ASP A 438 -6.26 13.89 -27.65
N VAL A 439 -5.70 14.32 -26.52
CA VAL A 439 -4.44 13.78 -25.98
C VAL A 439 -4.71 12.51 -25.17
N PHE A 440 -4.33 11.37 -25.75
CA PHE A 440 -4.46 10.05 -25.12
C PHE A 440 -3.10 9.45 -24.79
N SER A 441 -2.99 8.84 -23.61
CA SER A 441 -1.74 8.22 -23.15
C SER A 441 -1.29 7.07 -24.08
N LYS A 442 -2.24 6.35 -24.69
CA LYS A 442 -1.97 5.31 -25.69
C LYS A 442 -1.24 5.87 -26.92
N THR A 443 -1.66 7.04 -27.42
CA THR A 443 -1.01 7.71 -28.55
C THR A 443 0.43 8.07 -28.21
N VAL A 444 0.66 8.62 -27.01
CA VAL A 444 2.02 8.94 -26.53
C VAL A 444 2.90 7.69 -26.49
N LEU A 445 2.41 6.58 -25.94
CA LEU A 445 3.18 5.33 -25.89
C LEU A 445 3.52 4.79 -27.29
N GLU A 446 2.58 4.85 -28.23
CA GLU A 446 2.82 4.45 -29.61
C GLU A 446 3.90 5.31 -30.29
N MET A 447 3.87 6.63 -30.06
CA MET A 447 4.87 7.56 -30.57
C MET A 447 6.27 7.25 -29.98
N ILE A 448 6.36 7.05 -28.66
CA ILE A 448 7.61 6.67 -27.98
C ILE A 448 8.16 5.34 -28.53
N ALA A 449 7.29 4.34 -28.70
CA ALA A 449 7.68 3.03 -29.20
C ALA A 449 8.23 3.08 -30.63
N LYS A 450 7.66 3.95 -31.48
CA LYS A 450 8.06 4.16 -32.88
C LYS A 450 9.22 5.15 -33.05
N GLY A 451 9.52 5.97 -32.04
CA GLY A 451 10.52 7.04 -32.13
C GLY A 451 10.01 8.31 -32.81
N GLU A 452 8.69 8.52 -32.85
CA GLU A 452 8.05 9.70 -33.44
C GLU A 452 8.16 10.89 -32.48
N HIS A 453 8.43 12.10 -33.00
CA HIS A 453 8.52 13.34 -32.21
C HIS A 453 7.16 13.99 -31.97
N GLY A 454 7.05 14.87 -30.97
CA GLY A 454 5.87 15.69 -30.69
C GLY A 454 4.98 15.17 -29.56
N TRP A 455 5.32 14.01 -28.98
CA TRP A 455 4.65 13.48 -27.78
C TRP A 455 5.01 14.27 -26.53
N GLU A 456 6.15 14.97 -26.53
CA GLU A 456 6.63 15.81 -25.43
C GLU A 456 5.62 16.92 -25.11
N GLU A 457 5.01 17.52 -26.15
CA GLU A 457 3.97 18.55 -26.04
C GLU A 457 2.63 18.02 -25.49
N MET A 458 2.45 16.70 -25.42
CA MET A 458 1.23 16.08 -24.90
C MET A 458 1.27 15.89 -23.37
N LEU A 459 2.46 16.07 -22.76
CA LEU A 459 2.71 15.77 -21.35
C LEU A 459 2.84 17.05 -20.52
N PRO A 460 2.60 16.98 -19.21
CA PRO A 460 2.88 18.09 -18.31
C PRO A 460 4.38 18.45 -18.36
N LYS A 461 4.70 19.71 -18.06
CA LYS A 461 6.08 20.22 -18.03
C LYS A 461 6.95 19.37 -17.08
N GLY A 462 8.15 18.98 -17.51
CA GLY A 462 9.09 18.16 -16.72
C GLY A 462 8.96 16.66 -16.98
N ILE A 463 7.78 16.17 -17.39
CA ILE A 463 7.54 14.73 -17.55
C ILE A 463 8.27 14.16 -18.76
N ALA A 464 8.33 14.91 -19.86
CA ALA A 464 9.03 14.46 -21.06
C ALA A 464 10.54 14.30 -20.78
N GLU A 465 11.11 15.24 -20.04
CA GLU A 465 12.51 15.23 -19.62
C GLU A 465 12.82 13.98 -18.77
N ILE A 466 12.00 13.69 -17.76
CA ILE A 466 12.15 12.49 -16.91
C ILE A 466 12.07 11.21 -17.76
N ILE A 467 11.09 11.11 -18.66
CA ILE A 467 10.95 9.93 -19.56
C ILE A 467 12.21 9.74 -20.42
N ILE A 468 12.81 10.82 -20.92
CA ILE A 468 14.01 10.79 -21.77
C ILE A 468 15.27 10.44 -20.98
N GLU A 469 15.44 11.05 -19.81
CA GLU A 469 16.62 10.89 -18.95
C GLU A 469 16.68 9.48 -18.36
N GLU A 470 15.57 9.01 -17.80
CA GLU A 470 15.47 7.71 -17.13
C GLU A 470 15.10 6.56 -18.07
N ARG A 471 14.77 6.87 -19.33
CA ARG A 471 14.40 5.90 -20.37
C ARG A 471 13.17 5.07 -20.00
N LEU A 472 12.16 5.76 -19.47
CA LEU A 472 10.88 5.16 -19.09
C LEU A 472 10.06 4.77 -20.34
N PHE A 473 9.08 3.88 -20.18
CA PHE A 473 8.14 3.42 -21.19
C PHE A 473 8.82 2.91 -22.48
N GLY A 474 10.01 2.34 -22.36
CA GLY A 474 10.77 1.81 -23.49
C GLY A 474 11.43 2.87 -24.38
N TYR A 475 11.57 4.12 -23.91
CA TYR A 475 12.26 5.18 -24.62
C TYR A 475 13.71 4.78 -24.97
N SER A 476 14.12 5.04 -26.21
CA SER A 476 15.46 4.72 -26.70
C SER A 476 15.99 5.81 -27.61
N ARG A 477 17.06 6.51 -27.18
CA ARG A 477 17.74 7.55 -27.97
C ARG A 477 18.11 7.10 -29.39
N ARG A 478 18.41 5.81 -29.58
CA ARG A 478 18.75 5.24 -30.90
C ARG A 478 17.57 5.27 -31.89
N LYS A 479 16.33 5.10 -31.41
CA LYS A 479 15.14 5.14 -32.27
C LYS A 479 14.89 6.56 -32.78
N PHE A 480 15.01 7.55 -31.88
CA PHE A 480 14.82 8.96 -32.19
C PHE A 480 15.96 9.58 -33.02
N ALA A 481 17.16 8.99 -32.99
CA ALA A 481 18.27 9.43 -33.83
C ALA A 481 18.18 8.99 -35.30
N LYS A 482 17.41 7.92 -35.61
CA LYS A 482 17.25 7.37 -36.96
C LYS A 482 16.21 8.10 -37.83
N LEU A 483 15.46 9.03 -37.24
CA LEU A 483 14.36 9.76 -37.87
C LEU A 483 14.66 11.25 -38.06
N LYS A 484 15.93 11.66 -37.89
CA LYS A 484 16.42 13.01 -38.23
C LYS A 484 16.90 13.11 -39.67
#